data_AF-A0A316BJ46-F1
#
_entry.id   AF-A0A316BJ46-F1
#
_cell.length_a   1.000
_cell.length_b   1.000
_cell.length_c   1.000
_cell.angle_alpha   90.00
_cell.angle_beta   90.00
_cell.angle_gamma   90.00
#
_symmetry.space_group_name_H-M   'P 1'
#
loop_
_entity.id
_entity.type
_entity.pdbx_description
1 polymer ?
#
loop_
_entity_poly.entity_id
_entity_poly.type
_entity_poly.pdbx_seq_one_letter_code
_entity_poly.pdbx_strand_id
1 'polypeptide(L)'
;MQRRNFYQLRAEATHRGRYHHEYCMAISVTRDSPTWQDMTADAEDVITEALRDLARWLYRQLEREYEYLTSDEAVDESIIANDYTFTGSGRRFG
;
A
#
# COMPACT_ATOMS: atom_id res chain seq x y z
N MET A 1 14.82 8.05 14.73
CA MET A 1 15.71 7.56 13.66
C MET A 1 16.25 8.66 12.76
N GLN A 2 15.41 9.38 12.00
CA GLN A 2 15.88 10.45 11.09
C GLN A 2 16.77 11.51 11.74
N ARG A 3 16.38 12.07 12.90
CA ARG A 3 17.19 13.07 13.63
C ARG A 3 18.60 12.59 14.01
N ARG A 4 18.76 11.30 14.38
CA ARG A 4 20.06 10.68 14.70
C ARG A 4 20.98 10.55 13.48
N ASN A 5 20.40 10.67 12.29
CA ASN A 5 21.07 10.63 10.99
C ASN A 5 20.94 11.98 10.26
N PHE A 6 20.75 13.08 11.00
CA PHE A 6 20.64 14.44 10.46
C PHE A 6 19.62 14.61 9.32
N TYR A 7 18.56 13.82 9.32
CA TYR A 7 17.51 13.80 8.29
C TYR A 7 18.01 13.40 6.89
N GLN A 8 19.08 12.60 6.84
CA GLN A 8 19.72 12.15 5.60
C GLN A 8 19.38 10.70 5.23
N LEU A 9 18.49 10.02 5.98
CA LEU A 9 18.10 8.66 5.59
C LEU A 9 17.12 8.70 4.44
N ARG A 10 17.42 7.92 3.41
CA ARG A 10 16.54 7.61 2.28
C ARG A 10 16.24 6.12 2.30
N ALA A 11 14.98 5.77 2.04
CA ALA A 11 14.57 4.39 1.88
C ALA A 11 13.91 4.20 0.52
N GLU A 12 14.27 3.12 -0.16
CA GLU A 12 13.67 2.73 -1.43
C GLU A 12 13.04 1.36 -1.25
N ALA A 13 11.74 1.26 -1.53
CA ALA A 13 10.99 0.02 -1.44
C ALA A 13 10.55 -0.41 -2.83
N THR A 14 10.87 -1.65 -3.19
CA THR A 14 10.44 -2.28 -4.44
C THR A 14 9.67 -3.54 -4.11
N HIS A 15 8.63 -3.83 -4.87
CA HIS A 15 7.87 -5.07 -4.73
C HIS A 15 8.46 -6.16 -5.64
N ARG A 16 8.54 -7.40 -5.14
CA ARG A 16 8.94 -8.57 -5.92
C ARG A 16 7.85 -9.64 -5.86
N GLY A 17 7.43 -10.12 -7.03
CA GLY A 17 6.53 -11.26 -7.17
C GLY A 17 5.09 -10.86 -7.50
N ARG A 18 4.15 -11.79 -7.30
CA ARG A 18 2.71 -11.58 -7.59
C ARG A 18 1.85 -11.41 -6.34
N TYR A 19 2.40 -11.71 -5.16
CA TYR A 19 1.69 -11.60 -3.89
C TYR A 19 1.99 -10.27 -3.21
N HIS A 20 0.97 -9.58 -2.73
CA HIS A 20 1.09 -8.27 -2.10
C HIS A 20 1.01 -8.41 -0.57
N HIS A 21 2.16 -8.61 0.08
CA HIS A 21 2.30 -8.57 1.54
C HIS A 21 3.63 -7.92 1.93
N GLU A 22 3.80 -7.60 3.21
CA GLU A 22 4.91 -6.78 3.74
C GLU A 22 6.29 -7.40 3.49
N TYR A 23 6.40 -8.73 3.53
CA TYR A 23 7.66 -9.45 3.23
C TYR A 23 7.96 -9.62 1.74
N CYS A 24 7.07 -9.23 0.82
CA CYS A 24 7.37 -9.18 -0.63
C CYS A 24 8.10 -7.90 -1.06
N MET A 25 8.40 -7.01 -0.11
CA MET A 25 9.12 -5.78 -0.37
C MET A 25 10.62 -6.00 -0.18
N ALA A 26 11.41 -5.63 -1.19
CA ALA A 26 12.83 -5.38 -1.04
C ALA A 26 13.01 -3.90 -0.70
N ILE A 27 13.52 -3.65 0.51
CA ILE A 27 13.75 -2.31 1.05
C ILE A 27 15.26 -2.11 1.17
N SER A 28 15.77 -0.99 0.64
CA SER A 28 17.11 -0.52 0.92
C SER A 28 17.04 0.78 1.70
N VAL A 29 17.90 0.93 2.69
CA VAL A 29 18.02 2.16 3.48
C VAL A 29 19.44 2.68 3.27
N THR A 30 19.58 3.95 2.92
CA THR A 30 20.86 4.61 2.71
C THR A 30 20.91 5.94 3.45
N ARG A 31 22.12 6.44 3.71
CA ARG A 31 22.32 7.78 4.27
C ARG A 31 23.08 8.64 3.27
N ASP A 32 22.49 9.75 2.88
CA ASP A 32 23.12 10.73 2.00
C ASP A 32 24.00 11.70 2.82
N SER A 33 25.19 11.22 3.20
CA SER A 33 26.14 11.99 3.99
C SER A 33 27.20 12.65 3.12
N PRO A 34 27.33 14.00 3.13
CA PRO A 34 28.39 14.72 2.41
C PRO A 34 29.81 14.31 2.81
N THR A 35 29.97 13.78 4.03
CA THR A 35 31.24 13.33 4.60
C THR A 35 31.42 11.81 4.60
N TRP A 36 30.59 11.06 3.86
CA TRP A 36 30.62 9.59 3.81
C TRP A 36 30.40 8.90 5.16
N GLN A 37 29.71 9.56 6.09
CA GLN A 37 29.35 8.97 7.37
C GLN A 37 28.25 7.93 7.19
N ASP A 38 28.47 6.73 7.72
CA ASP A 38 27.47 5.67 7.74
C ASP A 38 26.22 6.06 8.53
N MET A 39 25.13 5.32 8.30
CA MET A 39 23.94 5.41 9.12
C MET A 39 24.16 4.84 10.52
N THR A 40 23.26 5.17 11.45
CA THR A 40 23.22 4.48 12.75
C THR A 40 22.94 2.98 12.54
N ALA A 41 23.58 2.11 13.32
CA ALA A 41 23.54 0.66 13.13
C ALA A 41 22.12 0.06 13.11
N ASP A 42 21.18 0.66 13.83
CA ASP A 42 19.77 0.25 13.90
C ASP A 42 18.87 0.91 12.84
N ALA A 43 19.41 1.78 11.96
CA ALA A 43 18.61 2.54 11.00
C ALA A 43 17.91 1.66 9.98
N GLU A 44 18.62 0.69 9.41
CA GLU A 44 18.07 -0.17 8.38
C GLU A 44 16.89 -1.01 8.90
N ASP A 45 17.07 -1.70 10.04
CA ASP A 45 16.04 -2.53 10.63
C ASP A 45 14.80 -1.73 11.04
N VAL A 46 14.98 -0.60 11.74
CA VAL A 46 13.84 0.19 12.23
C VAL A 46 13.05 0.81 11.08
N ILE A 47 13.71 1.28 10.02
CA ILE A 47 13.02 1.85 8.86
C ILE A 47 12.36 0.74 8.03
N THR A 48 12.99 -0.43 7.91
CA THR A 48 12.42 -1.59 7.23
C THR A 48 11.13 -2.06 7.91
N GLU A 49 11.14 -2.23 9.23
CA GLU A 49 9.94 -2.64 9.97
C GLU A 49 8.84 -1.57 9.91
N ALA A 50 9.18 -0.29 10.02
CA ALA A 50 8.19 0.78 9.88
C ALA A 50 7.51 0.79 8.50
N LEU A 51 8.26 0.54 7.42
CA LEU A 51 7.70 0.43 6.08
C LEU A 51 6.86 -0.83 5.89
N ARG A 52 7.24 -1.95 6.52
CA ARG A 52 6.45 -3.19 6.54
C ARG A 52 5.12 -3.01 7.27
N ASP A 53 5.13 -2.34 8.41
CA ASP A 53 3.92 -2.04 9.17
C ASP A 53 2.98 -1.12 8.38
N LEU A 54 3.54 -0.10 7.72
CA LEU A 54 2.78 0.75 6.82
C LEU A 54 2.15 -0.06 5.68
N ALA A 55 2.92 -0.92 5.02
CA ALA A 55 2.42 -1.77 3.94
C ALA A 55 1.30 -2.71 4.42
N ARG A 56 1.47 -3.34 5.58
CA ARG A 56 0.45 -4.19 6.19
C ARG A 56 -0.85 -3.42 6.46
N TRP A 57 -0.75 -2.20 6.97
CA TRP A 57 -1.91 -1.34 7.17
C TRP A 57 -2.59 -0.98 5.84
N LEU A 58 -1.82 -0.56 4.84
CA LEU A 58 -2.32 -0.20 3.51
C LEU A 58 -3.04 -1.36 2.82
N TYR A 59 -2.44 -2.56 2.79
CA TYR A 59 -3.06 -3.73 2.17
C TYR A 59 -4.37 -4.11 2.85
N ARG A 60 -4.45 -4.01 4.18
CA ARG A 60 -5.72 -4.23 4.91
C ARG A 60 -6.78 -3.17 4.60
N GLN A 61 -6.39 -1.91 4.39
CA GLN A 61 -7.37 -0.89 3.98
C GLN A 61 -7.88 -1.15 2.56
N LEU A 62 -6.98 -1.48 1.63
CA LEU A 62 -7.34 -1.81 0.25
C LEU A 62 -8.27 -3.03 0.17
N GLU A 63 -8.00 -4.07 0.95
CA GLU A 63 -8.86 -5.26 1.02
C GLU A 63 -10.26 -4.91 1.51
N ARG A 64 -10.37 -4.13 2.60
CA ARG A 64 -11.67 -3.68 3.13
C ARG A 64 -12.44 -2.80 2.15
N GLU A 65 -11.74 -1.92 1.43
CA GLU A 65 -12.37 -1.07 0.41
C GLU A 65 -12.85 -1.91 -0.78
N TYR A 66 -12.06 -2.89 -1.21
CA TYR A 66 -12.45 -3.82 -2.25
C TYR A 66 -13.70 -4.62 -1.85
N GLU A 67 -13.72 -5.20 -0.65
CA GLU A 67 -14.89 -5.91 -0.11
C GLU A 67 -16.14 -5.02 -0.10
N TYR A 68 -16.01 -3.76 0.33
CA TYR A 68 -17.12 -2.80 0.31
C TYR A 68 -17.58 -2.48 -1.12
N LEU A 69 -16.67 -2.10 -2.01
CA LEU A 69 -17.00 -1.71 -3.39
C LEU A 69 -17.57 -2.86 -4.23
N THR A 70 -17.28 -4.10 -3.84
CA THR A 70 -17.80 -5.31 -4.50
C THR A 70 -18.97 -5.96 -3.77
N SER A 71 -19.43 -5.36 -2.67
CA SER A 71 -20.62 -5.81 -1.94
C SER A 71 -21.87 -5.66 -2.80
N ASP A 72 -22.84 -6.55 -2.58
CA ASP A 72 -24.13 -6.51 -3.29
C ASP A 72 -24.81 -5.16 -3.07
N GLU A 73 -24.75 -4.62 -1.86
CA GLU A 73 -25.35 -3.33 -1.52
C GLU A 73 -24.71 -2.16 -2.30
N ALA A 74 -23.37 -2.10 -2.36
CA ALA A 74 -22.68 -1.04 -3.10
C ALA A 74 -22.91 -1.17 -4.61
N VAL A 75 -22.97 -2.40 -5.13
CA VAL A 75 -23.30 -2.66 -6.53
C VAL A 75 -24.72 -2.21 -6.84
N ASP A 76 -25.70 -2.57 -6.00
CA ASP A 76 -27.10 -2.16 -6.15
C ASP A 76 -27.25 -0.64 -6.09
N GLU A 77 -26.62 0.02 -5.12
CA GLU A 77 -26.58 1.48 -5.02
C GLU A 77 -26.00 2.12 -6.29
N SER A 78 -24.93 1.55 -6.85
CA SER A 78 -24.31 2.05 -8.08
C SER A 78 -25.23 1.89 -9.31
N ILE A 79 -25.98 0.79 -9.39
CA ILE A 79 -26.94 0.54 -10.47
C ILE A 79 -28.07 1.57 -10.42
N ILE A 80 -28.63 1.80 -9.23
CA ILE A 80 -29.70 2.76 -8.98
C ILE A 80 -29.22 4.19 -9.30
N ALA A 81 -28.04 4.58 -8.79
CA ALA A 81 -27.51 5.93 -8.99
C ALA A 81 -27.20 6.27 -10.46
N ASN A 82 -26.99 5.26 -11.31
CA ASN A 82 -26.72 5.44 -12.74
C ASN A 82 -27.96 5.19 -13.62
N ASP A 83 -29.15 5.01 -13.01
CA ASP A 83 -30.41 4.68 -13.71
C ASP A 83 -30.25 3.48 -14.66
N TYR A 84 -29.43 2.50 -14.29
CA TYR A 84 -29.21 1.31 -15.11
C TYR A 84 -30.37 0.33 -14.93
N THR A 85 -30.89 -0.18 -16.05
CA THR A 85 -31.90 -1.24 -16.03
C THR A 85 -31.42 -2.47 -16.79
N PHE A 86 -31.86 -3.64 -16.34
CA PHE A 86 -31.46 -4.93 -16.89
C PHE A 86 -32.69 -5.81 -17.15
N THR A 87 -32.61 -6.63 -18.20
CA THR A 87 -33.59 -7.71 -18.45
C THR A 87 -33.43 -8.82 -17.41
N GLY A 88 -34.42 -9.70 -17.25
CA GLY A 88 -34.31 -10.87 -16.36
C GLY A 88 -33.19 -11.86 -16.73
N SER A 89 -32.56 -11.70 -17.90
CA SER A 89 -31.36 -12.43 -18.32
C SER A 89 -30.05 -11.66 -18.10
N GLY A 90 -30.10 -10.51 -17.41
CA GLY A 90 -28.95 -9.68 -17.07
C GLY A 90 -28.43 -8.79 -18.20
N ARG A 91 -29.15 -8.63 -19.31
CA ARG A 91 -28.73 -7.72 -20.39
C ARG A 91 -29.15 -6.30 -20.06
N ARG A 92 -28.25 -5.33 -20.25
CA ARG A 92 -28.59 -3.91 -20.12
C ARG A 92 -29.68 -3.53 -21.12
N PHE A 93 -30.62 -2.71 -20.67
CA PHE A 93 -31.76 -2.24 -21.46
C PHE A 93 -32.06 -0.76 -21.11
N GLY A 94 -32.66 -0.04 -22.06
CA GLY A 94 -32.73 1.43 -22.02
C GLY A 94 -31.49 2.06 -22.64
#